data_AF-A0A7R8WVG9-F1
#
_entry.id   AF-A0A7R8WVG9-F1
#
_cell.length_a   1.000
_cell.length_b   1.000
_cell.length_c   1.000
_cell.angle_alpha   90.00
_cell.angle_beta   90.00
_cell.angle_gamma   90.00
#
_symmetry.space_group_name_H-M   'P 1'
#
loop_
_entity.id
_entity.type
_entity.pdbx_description
1 polymer ?
#
loop_
_entity_poly.entity_id
_entity_poly.type
_entity_poly.pdbx_seq_one_letter_code
_entity_poly.pdbx_strand_id
1 'polypeptide(L)'
;MSLDEEFNLKWNKHLNTISQLLGEFLKSKRLCDVTLSAEGQTISCHRVMLAACSTYFQGIFDQVNDKSLVVMIKDAKFVDLKSIVDFMYYGEVSVEHDRLNSLLRTAESLKVKGLAFQKKNEERILSESPMPVDVLEPADVPLKRAMPPMNSMAKRQRVSAPAHS
;
A
#
# COMPACT_ATOMS: atom_id res chain seq x y z
N MET A 1 -27.54 -25.38 -22.83
CA MET A 1 -26.86 -24.15 -22.36
C MET A 1 -26.24 -24.50 -21.02
N SER A 2 -24.92 -24.61 -20.94
CA SER A 2 -24.22 -24.69 -19.67
C SER A 2 -24.43 -23.36 -18.95
N LEU A 3 -24.93 -23.42 -17.72
CA LEU A 3 -24.85 -22.29 -16.81
C LEU A 3 -23.41 -22.26 -16.33
N ASP A 4 -22.62 -21.34 -16.88
CA ASP A 4 -21.27 -21.12 -16.36
C ASP A 4 -21.40 -20.53 -14.95
N GLU A 5 -21.03 -21.32 -13.94
CA GLU A 5 -20.99 -20.85 -12.56
C GLU A 5 -19.72 -20.03 -12.34
N GLU A 6 -19.87 -18.76 -11.98
CA GLU A 6 -18.76 -17.87 -11.62
C GLU A 6 -18.49 -17.90 -10.10
N PHE A 7 -17.23 -18.08 -9.73
CA PHE A 7 -16.79 -18.06 -8.33
C PHE A 7 -15.95 -16.81 -8.05
N ASN A 8 -16.31 -16.08 -6.98
CA ASN A 8 -15.56 -14.92 -6.52
C ASN A 8 -14.66 -15.28 -5.32
N LEU A 9 -13.35 -15.13 -5.50
CA LEU A 9 -12.35 -15.36 -4.45
C LEU A 9 -11.85 -14.03 -3.89
N LYS A 10 -11.89 -13.88 -2.57
CA LYS A 10 -11.36 -12.69 -1.87
C LYS A 10 -10.16 -13.08 -1.03
N TRP A 11 -9.02 -12.44 -1.28
CA TRP A 11 -7.89 -12.52 -0.38
C TRP A 11 -8.09 -11.52 0.78
N ASN A 12 -8.52 -12.06 1.92
CA ASN A 12 -8.66 -11.28 3.16
C ASN A 12 -7.29 -10.70 3.57
N LYS A 13 -7.26 -9.41 3.91
CA LYS A 13 -6.05 -8.63 4.28
C LYS A 13 -5.05 -8.37 3.14
N HIS A 14 -5.41 -8.61 1.88
CA HIS A 14 -4.53 -8.37 0.72
C HIS A 14 -3.83 -7.00 0.75
N LEU A 15 -4.57 -5.91 0.94
CA LEU A 15 -4.01 -4.55 0.98
C LEU A 15 -2.98 -4.37 2.10
N ASN A 16 -3.27 -4.87 3.30
CA ASN A 16 -2.35 -4.79 4.44
C ASN A 16 -1.06 -5.56 4.16
N THR A 17 -1.16 -6.76 3.58
CA THR A 17 0.00 -7.56 3.18
C THR A 17 0.83 -6.85 2.11
N ILE A 18 0.20 -6.26 1.10
CA ILE A 18 0.91 -5.50 0.05
C ILE A 18 1.65 -4.29 0.64
N SER A 19 1.01 -3.49 1.50
CA SER A 19 1.66 -2.36 2.17
C SER A 19 2.88 -2.79 3.00
N GLN A 20 2.78 -3.89 3.75
CA GLN A 20 3.90 -4.43 4.53
C GLN A 20 5.06 -4.87 3.62
N LEU A 21 4.78 -5.64 2.57
CA LEU A 21 5.80 -6.11 1.63
C LEU A 21 6.50 -4.94 0.91
N LEU A 22 5.75 -3.94 0.46
CA LEU A 22 6.34 -2.74 -0.16
C LEU A 22 7.20 -1.94 0.82
N GLY A 23 6.80 -1.86 2.09
CA GLY A 23 7.61 -1.29 3.16
C GLY A 23 8.91 -2.06 3.39
N GLU A 24 8.90 -3.39 3.35
CA GLU A 24 10.10 -4.22 3.41
C GLU A 24 11.02 -4.03 2.20
N PHE A 25 10.44 -3.87 1.01
CA PHE A 25 11.20 -3.62 -0.21
C PHE A 25 11.91 -2.28 -0.12
N LEU A 26 11.23 -1.25 0.39
CA LEU A 26 11.82 0.06 0.65
C LEU A 26 12.98 -0.04 1.66
N LYS A 27 12.79 -0.70 2.81
CA LYS A 27 13.83 -0.88 3.83
C LYS A 27 15.06 -1.61 3.29
N SER A 28 14.86 -2.62 2.46
CA SER A 28 15.92 -3.40 1.82
C SER A 28 16.44 -2.79 0.51
N LYS A 29 15.93 -1.62 0.10
CA LYS A 29 16.24 -0.94 -1.16
C LYS A 29 16.05 -1.82 -2.40
N ARG A 30 15.18 -2.84 -2.32
CA ARG A 30 14.86 -3.72 -3.45
C ARG A 30 13.84 -3.03 -4.33
N LEU A 31 14.03 -3.13 -5.64
CA LEU A 31 13.14 -2.56 -6.66
C LEU A 31 12.99 -1.03 -6.60
N CYS A 32 13.83 -0.34 -5.82
CA CYS A 32 13.89 1.12 -5.86
C CYS A 32 14.52 1.58 -7.19
N ASP A 33 13.82 2.45 -7.89
CA ASP A 33 14.13 2.95 -9.24
C ASP A 33 14.20 4.48 -9.31
N VAL A 34 14.11 5.15 -8.15
CA VAL A 34 14.32 6.59 -8.00
C VAL A 34 15.00 6.88 -6.67
N THR A 35 15.79 7.95 -6.63
CA THR A 35 16.36 8.49 -5.39
C THR A 35 15.86 9.90 -5.16
N LEU A 36 15.31 10.17 -3.97
CA LEU A 36 14.99 11.52 -3.54
C LEU A 36 16.18 12.10 -2.77
N SER A 37 16.47 13.38 -2.94
CA SER A 37 17.53 14.07 -2.19
C SER A 37 17.02 15.35 -1.54
N ALA A 38 17.38 15.56 -0.28
CA ALA A 38 17.12 16.79 0.48
C ALA A 38 18.23 16.97 1.52
N GLU A 39 18.66 18.22 1.77
CA GLU A 39 19.71 18.58 2.75
C GLU A 39 20.99 17.70 2.65
N GLY A 40 21.43 17.40 1.43
CA GLY A 40 22.62 16.57 1.18
C GLY A 40 22.46 15.07 1.50
N GLN A 41 21.29 14.65 1.97
CA GLN A 41 20.94 13.26 2.24
C GLN A 41 20.03 12.70 1.14
N THR A 42 19.91 11.37 1.09
CA THR A 42 19.17 10.67 0.03
C THR A 42 18.31 9.53 0.54
N ILE A 43 17.22 9.23 -0.19
CA ILE A 43 16.30 8.12 0.07
C ILE A 43 16.03 7.40 -1.25
N SER A 44 16.34 6.11 -1.34
CA SER A 44 15.95 5.28 -2.49
C SER A 44 14.50 4.83 -2.32
N CYS A 45 13.66 5.07 -3.34
CA CYS A 45 12.22 4.82 -3.31
C CYS A 45 11.74 4.15 -4.61
N HIS A 46 10.45 3.80 -4.64
CA HIS A 46 9.79 3.29 -5.84
C HIS A 46 8.97 4.41 -6.51
N ARG A 47 9.20 4.65 -7.80
CA ARG A 47 8.50 5.66 -8.61
C ARG A 47 6.99 5.46 -8.57
N VAL A 48 6.55 4.20 -8.64
CA VAL A 48 5.13 3.83 -8.62
C VAL A 48 4.43 4.30 -7.34
N MET A 49 5.07 4.15 -6.18
CA MET A 49 4.49 4.57 -4.90
C MET A 49 4.43 6.10 -4.81
N LEU A 50 5.53 6.76 -5.17
CA LEU A 50 5.58 8.22 -5.18
C LEU A 50 4.53 8.81 -6.15
N ALA A 51 4.38 8.29 -7.36
CA ALA A 51 3.38 8.76 -8.34
C ALA A 51 1.94 8.50 -7.87
N ALA A 52 1.67 7.33 -7.28
CA ALA A 52 0.33 7.00 -6.78
C ALA A 52 -0.12 7.96 -5.68
N CYS A 53 0.81 8.43 -4.84
CA CYS A 53 0.53 9.27 -3.69
C CYS A 53 0.74 10.78 -3.93
N SER A 54 1.39 11.19 -5.02
CA SER A 54 1.73 12.59 -5.30
C SER A 54 1.62 12.94 -6.77
N THR A 55 0.80 13.95 -7.06
CA THR A 55 0.67 14.51 -8.42
C THR A 55 1.92 15.26 -8.88
N TYR A 56 2.74 15.74 -7.94
CA TYR A 56 4.04 16.34 -8.25
C TYR A 56 5.01 15.29 -8.79
N PHE A 57 5.17 14.17 -8.09
CA PHE A 57 6.05 13.09 -8.54
C PHE A 57 5.54 12.41 -9.81
N GLN A 58 4.22 12.21 -9.92
CA GLN A 58 3.61 11.72 -11.16
C GLN A 58 4.02 12.58 -12.36
N GLY A 59 3.85 13.91 -12.27
CA GLY A 59 4.20 14.82 -13.37
C GLY A 59 5.69 14.79 -13.76
N ILE A 60 6.60 14.56 -12.80
CA ILE A 60 8.03 14.37 -13.09
C ILE A 60 8.27 13.06 -13.83
N PHE A 61 7.69 11.96 -13.34
CA PHE A 61 7.97 10.62 -13.84
C PHE A 61 7.32 10.33 -15.19
N ASP A 62 6.22 11.01 -15.53
CA ASP A 62 5.59 10.93 -16.86
C ASP A 62 6.48 11.54 -17.95
N GLN A 63 7.40 12.45 -17.60
CA GLN A 63 8.29 13.12 -18.55
C GLN A 63 9.69 12.48 -18.66
N VAL A 64 10.06 11.63 -17.70
CA VAL A 64 11.44 11.13 -17.58
C VAL A 64 11.46 9.61 -17.60
N ASN A 65 12.15 9.02 -18.58
CA ASN A 65 12.30 7.57 -18.71
C ASN A 65 13.71 7.06 -18.33
N ASP A 66 14.35 7.70 -17.34
CA ASP A 66 15.64 7.27 -16.82
C ASP A 66 15.49 6.22 -15.70
N LYS A 67 16.35 5.22 -15.70
CA LYS A 67 16.44 4.14 -14.70
C LYS A 67 17.17 4.58 -13.43
N SER A 68 17.86 5.71 -13.44
CA SER A 68 18.64 6.21 -12.30
C SER A 68 18.33 7.67 -11.98
N LEU A 69 17.04 8.00 -11.93
CA LEU A 69 16.58 9.35 -11.64
C LEU A 69 16.85 9.74 -10.17
N VAL A 70 17.51 10.89 -9.99
CA VAL A 70 17.63 11.56 -8.70
C VAL A 70 16.78 12.82 -8.71
N VAL A 71 15.79 12.90 -7.83
CA VAL A 71 14.91 14.08 -7.67
C VAL A 71 15.35 14.87 -6.45
N MET A 72 15.85 16.08 -6.66
CA MET A 72 16.25 16.98 -5.59
C MET A 72 15.07 17.83 -5.13
N ILE A 73 14.70 17.69 -3.86
CA ILE A 73 13.63 18.46 -3.22
C ILE A 73 14.25 19.66 -2.54
N LYS A 74 13.98 20.84 -3.09
CA LYS A 74 14.42 22.12 -2.53
C LYS A 74 13.52 22.51 -1.37
N ASP A 75 14.09 23.21 -0.39
CA ASP A 75 13.38 23.82 0.73
C ASP A 75 12.57 22.83 1.61
N ALA A 76 12.96 21.56 1.59
CA ALA A 76 12.40 20.52 2.44
C ALA A 76 13.47 20.00 3.40
N LYS A 77 13.11 19.90 4.69
CA LYS A 77 13.97 19.20 5.66
C LYS A 77 13.99 17.72 5.31
N PHE A 78 15.16 17.08 5.38
CA PHE A 78 15.29 15.66 5.06
C PHE A 78 14.39 14.80 5.95
N VAL A 79 14.28 15.17 7.23
CA VAL A 79 13.45 14.45 8.20
C VAL A 79 11.96 14.50 7.85
N ASP A 80 11.48 15.61 7.29
CA ASP A 80 10.09 15.77 6.87
C ASP A 80 9.83 15.02 5.56
N LEU A 81 10.78 15.09 4.62
CA LEU A 81 10.73 14.27 3.40
C LEU A 81 10.67 12.78 3.73
N LYS A 82 11.49 12.32 4.68
CA LYS A 82 11.49 10.92 5.13
C LYS A 82 10.14 10.54 5.74
N SER A 83 9.59 11.37 6.62
CA SER A 83 8.27 11.14 7.22
C SER A 83 7.15 11.10 6.16
N ILE A 84 7.24 11.93 5.11
CA ILE A 84 6.29 11.89 3.98
C ILE A 84 6.42 10.59 3.19
N VAL A 85 7.65 10.13 2.90
CA VAL A 85 7.84 8.84 2.24
C VAL A 85 7.29 7.71 3.10
N ASP A 86 7.58 7.70 4.40
CA ASP A 86 7.03 6.70 5.32
C ASP A 86 5.48 6.72 5.28
N PHE A 87 4.86 7.91 5.33
CA PHE A 87 3.41 8.05 5.18
C PHE A 87 2.87 7.46 3.85
N MET A 88 3.58 7.65 2.73
CA MET A 88 3.15 7.09 1.43
C MET A 88 3.14 5.55 1.41
N TYR A 89 4.02 4.90 2.17
CA TYR A 89 4.10 3.43 2.20
C TYR A 89 3.18 2.79 3.23
N TYR A 90 3.01 3.44 4.39
CA TYR A 90 2.28 2.86 5.52
C TYR A 90 0.88 3.45 5.71
N GLY A 91 0.56 4.56 5.03
CA GLY A 91 -0.71 5.27 5.16
C GLY A 91 -0.81 6.13 6.42
N GLU A 92 0.18 6.06 7.31
CA GLU A 92 0.24 6.83 8.56
C GLU A 92 1.70 7.16 8.92
N VAL A 93 1.89 8.21 9.71
CA VAL A 93 3.19 8.58 10.27
C VAL A 93 3.01 9.32 11.60
N SER A 94 3.88 9.02 12.56
CA SER A 94 3.95 9.76 13.83
C SER A 94 5.00 10.86 13.73
N VAL A 95 4.62 12.09 14.09
CA VAL A 95 5.50 13.27 14.04
C VAL A 95 5.36 14.07 15.33
N GLU A 96 6.44 14.73 15.72
CA GLU A 96 6.45 15.65 16.86
C GLU A 96 5.60 16.89 16.56
N HIS A 97 4.98 17.47 17.59
CA HIS A 97 4.09 18.62 17.46
C HIS A 97 4.77 19.80 16.74
N ASP A 98 6.00 20.12 17.11
CA ASP A 98 6.77 21.23 16.55
C ASP A 98 7.16 21.03 15.08
N ARG A 99 7.16 19.77 14.62
CA ARG A 99 7.47 19.40 13.23
C ARG A 99 6.23 19.30 12.33
N LEU A 100 5.05 19.19 12.91
CA LEU A 100 3.81 18.98 12.14
C LEU A 100 3.64 20.04 11.04
N ASN A 101 3.84 21.31 11.38
CA ASN A 101 3.67 22.41 10.43
C ASN A 101 4.71 22.38 9.29
N SER A 102 5.96 21.99 9.56
CA SER A 102 6.97 21.91 8.49
C SER A 102 6.73 20.70 7.57
N LEU A 103 6.29 19.58 8.15
CA LEU A 103 5.87 18.41 7.38
C LEU A 103 4.68 18.73 6.47
N LEU A 104 3.62 19.36 6.99
CA LEU A 104 2.43 19.69 6.20
C LEU A 104 2.76 20.64 5.03
N ARG A 105 3.60 21.66 5.26
CA ARG A 105 4.08 22.53 4.16
C ARG A 105 4.86 21.76 3.10
N THR A 106 5.71 20.83 3.53
CA THR A 106 6.45 19.96 2.61
C THR A 106 5.50 19.06 1.82
N ALA A 107 4.49 18.47 2.48
CA ALA A 107 3.48 17.63 1.85
C ALA A 107 2.61 18.41 0.85
N GLU A 108 2.30 19.67 1.14
CA GLU A 108 1.59 20.57 0.24
C GLU A 108 2.41 20.90 -1.01
N SER A 109 3.69 21.26 -0.84
CA SER A 109 4.62 21.51 -1.96
C SER A 109 4.76 20.29 -2.86
N LEU A 110 4.86 19.10 -2.26
CA LEU A 110 4.92 17.82 -2.95
C LEU A 110 3.54 17.30 -3.38
N LYS A 111 2.45 18.05 -3.16
CA LYS A 111 1.07 17.68 -3.53
C LYS A 111 0.68 16.25 -3.13
N VAL A 112 1.02 15.87 -1.90
CA VAL A 112 0.79 14.52 -1.35
C VAL A 112 -0.68 14.33 -1.00
N LYS A 113 -1.33 13.30 -1.55
CA LYS A 113 -2.73 12.97 -1.25
C LYS A 113 -2.89 12.67 0.25
N GLY A 114 -3.99 13.12 0.85
CA GLY A 114 -4.30 12.92 2.27
C GLY A 114 -3.57 13.86 3.25
N LEU A 115 -2.52 14.56 2.82
CA LEU A 115 -1.79 15.54 3.65
C LEU A 115 -1.78 16.95 3.05
N ALA A 116 -1.76 17.08 1.73
CA ALA A 116 -1.87 18.36 1.07
C ALA A 116 -3.32 18.85 1.14
N PHE A 117 -3.54 20.00 1.77
CA PHE A 117 -4.82 20.69 1.71
C PHE A 117 -5.11 21.08 0.26
N GLN A 118 -6.07 20.41 -0.36
CA GLN A 118 -6.65 20.96 -1.57
C GLN A 118 -7.59 22.07 -1.13
N LYS A 119 -7.22 23.34 -1.38
CA LYS A 119 -8.21 24.42 -1.51
C LYS A 119 -9.10 24.11 -2.72
N LYS A 120 -9.96 23.10 -2.60
CA LYS A 120 -11.08 22.93 -3.53
C LYS A 120 -12.13 23.94 -3.09
N ASN A 121 -12.28 24.96 -3.92
CA ASN A 121 -13.53 25.69 -4.11
C ASN A 121 -14.71 24.74 -3.85
N GLU A 122 -15.59 25.08 -2.91
CA GLU A 122 -16.67 24.24 -2.34
C GLU A 122 -17.77 23.81 -3.33
N GLU A 123 -17.53 23.87 -4.64
CA GLU A 123 -18.53 23.54 -5.65
C GLU A 123 -17.95 22.52 -6.64
N ARG A 124 -18.03 21.22 -6.32
CA ARG A 124 -18.23 20.08 -7.27
C ARG A 124 -18.09 18.66 -6.70
N ILE A 125 -18.21 18.44 -5.39
CA ILE A 125 -18.35 17.05 -4.87
C ILE A 125 -19.62 16.96 -4.00
N LEU A 126 -20.77 16.99 -4.66
CA LEU A 126 -22.04 16.48 -4.13
C LEU A 126 -22.55 15.28 -4.95
N SER A 127 -21.70 14.63 -5.75
CA SER A 127 -22.12 13.49 -6.58
C SER A 127 -21.28 12.22 -6.49
N GLU A 128 -20.27 12.14 -5.63
CA GLU A 128 -19.61 10.86 -5.34
C GLU A 128 -20.01 10.42 -3.94
N SER A 129 -21.00 9.52 -3.90
CA SER A 129 -21.36 8.80 -2.69
C SER A 129 -20.14 8.02 -2.21
N PRO A 130 -19.73 8.12 -0.93
CA PRO A 130 -18.62 7.32 -0.40
C PRO A 130 -18.91 5.84 -0.61
N MET A 131 -17.93 5.08 -1.13
CA MET A 131 -18.02 3.62 -1.12
C MET A 131 -18.15 3.14 0.33
N PRO A 132 -19.08 2.20 0.64
CA PRO A 132 -19.19 1.66 1.99
C PRO A 132 -17.88 0.96 2.37
N VAL A 133 -17.17 1.52 3.35
CA VAL A 133 -16.15 0.79 4.11
C VAL A 133 -16.91 0.03 5.19
N ASP A 134 -17.01 -1.30 5.04
CA ASP A 134 -17.53 -2.18 6.09
C ASP A 134 -16.60 -2.10 7.31
N VAL A 135 -16.86 -1.15 8.20
CA VAL A 135 -16.31 -1.15 9.55
C VAL A 135 -17.08 -2.22 10.32
N LEU A 136 -16.52 -3.42 10.39
CA LEU A 136 -17.03 -4.46 11.27
C LEU A 136 -16.71 -4.07 12.72
N GLU A 137 -17.69 -3.54 13.44
CA GLU A 137 -17.69 -3.56 14.91
C GLU A 137 -17.75 -5.02 15.40
N PRO A 138 -17.06 -5.38 16.50
CA PRO A 138 -17.10 -6.74 17.01
C PRO A 138 -18.44 -6.97 17.71
N ALA A 139 -19.41 -7.52 17.00
CA ALA A 139 -20.64 -8.01 17.61
C ALA A 139 -20.39 -9.40 18.22
N ASP A 140 -20.66 -9.50 19.52
CA ASP A 140 -20.71 -10.73 20.31
C ASP A 140 -21.41 -11.87 19.55
N VAL A 141 -20.71 -12.99 19.32
CA VAL A 141 -21.30 -14.19 18.73
C VAL A 141 -21.62 -15.19 19.85
N PRO A 142 -22.90 -15.50 20.12
CA PRO A 142 -23.26 -16.61 20.99
C PRO A 142 -22.86 -17.95 20.36
N LEU A 143 -22.11 -18.76 21.10
CA LEU A 143 -21.92 -20.18 20.77
C LEU A 143 -23.28 -20.88 20.70
N LYS A 144 -23.59 -21.50 19.54
CA LYS A 144 -23.96 -22.94 19.41
C LYS A 144 -24.54 -23.25 18.01
N ARG A 145 -23.90 -24.17 17.30
CA ARG A 145 -24.41 -25.54 17.10
C ARG A 145 -23.39 -26.42 16.38
N ALA A 146 -23.31 -27.67 16.82
CA ALA A 146 -22.32 -28.66 16.45
C ALA A 146 -22.45 -29.13 14.99
N MET A 147 -21.31 -29.44 14.37
CA MET A 147 -21.24 -30.22 13.12
C MET A 147 -21.11 -31.71 13.47
N PRO A 148 -21.77 -32.63 12.72
CA PRO A 148 -21.62 -34.07 12.94
C PRO A 148 -20.21 -34.54 12.52
N PRO A 149 -19.69 -35.64 13.11
CA PRO A 149 -18.37 -36.15 12.75
C PRO A 149 -18.45 -36.86 11.39
N MET A 150 -17.67 -36.40 10.40
CA MET A 150 -17.41 -37.16 9.18
C MET A 150 -16.32 -38.20 9.46
N ASN A 151 -16.74 -39.41 9.82
CA ASN A 151 -15.94 -40.61 9.57
C ASN A 151 -16.33 -41.18 8.21
N SER A 152 -15.38 -41.30 7.28
CA SER A 152 -15.02 -42.62 6.74
C SER A 152 -13.84 -42.53 5.77
N MET A 153 -13.09 -43.63 5.79
CA MET A 153 -11.81 -43.89 5.16
C MET A 153 -11.87 -43.91 3.63
N ALA A 154 -10.77 -43.48 3.00
CA ALA A 154 -10.30 -44.10 1.76
C ALA A 154 -8.86 -44.59 1.95
N LYS A 155 -8.77 -45.91 2.09
CA LYS A 155 -7.56 -46.71 2.28
C LYS A 155 -6.70 -46.63 1.01
N ARG A 156 -5.54 -45.96 1.06
CA ARG A 156 -4.54 -46.08 -0.02
C ARG A 156 -3.76 -47.38 0.14
N GLN A 157 -4.11 -48.38 -0.65
CA GLN A 157 -3.35 -49.60 -0.84
C GLN A 157 -2.13 -49.26 -1.72
N ARG A 158 -0.91 -49.40 -1.16
CA ARG A 158 0.33 -49.32 -1.94
C ARG A 158 0.50 -50.64 -2.69
N VAL A 159 0.42 -50.60 -4.01
CA VAL A 159 0.79 -51.72 -4.88
C VAL A 159 2.31 -51.71 -5.02
N SER A 160 2.96 -52.82 -4.66
CA SER A 160 4.39 -53.07 -4.84
C SER A 160 4.71 -53.33 -6.31
N ALA A 161 5.71 -52.63 -6.86
CA ALA A 161 6.32 -52.96 -8.14
C ALA A 161 7.57 -53.84 -7.89
N PRO A 162 7.81 -54.90 -8.69
CA PRO A 162 9.08 -55.62 -8.68
C PRO A 162 10.07 -54.96 -9.66
N ALA A 163 11.34 -54.87 -9.27
CA ALA A 163 12.44 -54.66 -10.21
C ALA A 163 13.73 -55.34 -9.69
N HIS A 164 14.08 -56.39 -10.40
CA HIS A 164 15.39 -57.02 -10.61
C HIS A 164 16.64 -56.37 -10.01
N SER A 165 17.40 -57.17 -9.24
CA SER A 165 18.72 -57.72 -9.62
C SER A 165 19.04 -58.92 -8.72
#